data_AF-A0A6J6G325-F1
#
_entry.id   AF-A0A6J6G325-F1
#
_cell.length_a   1.000
_cell.length_b   1.000
_cell.length_c   1.000
_cell.angle_alpha   90.00
_cell.angle_beta   90.00
_cell.angle_gamma   90.00
#
_symmetry.space_group_name_H-M   'P 1'
#
loop_
_entity.id
_entity.type
_entity.pdbx_description
1 polymer ?
#
loop_
_entity_poly.entity_id
_entity_poly.type
_entity_poly.pdbx_seq_one_letter_code
_entity_poly.pdbx_strand_id
1 'polypeptide(L)'
;MHYQMNFRSKLEESALDALIRELQRRGPFAEVGPVRIGPSAWSIELVPRSPGVVVGYASVAEFQSRACRHVEIDNVSRVDPSLQAASSW
;
A
#
# COMPACT_ATOMS: atom_id res chain seq x y z
N MET A 1 -10.42 -6.67 4.31
CA MET A 1 -10.39 -5.19 4.32
C MET A 1 -9.15 -4.76 3.57
N HIS A 2 -9.30 -3.96 2.52
CA HIS A 2 -8.20 -3.48 1.70
C HIS A 2 -7.91 -2.03 2.08
N TYR A 3 -6.68 -1.59 1.88
CA TYR A 3 -6.31 -0.20 2.05
C TYR A 3 -5.55 0.27 0.83
N GLN A 4 -5.77 1.53 0.45
CA GLN A 4 -4.97 2.20 -0.56
C GLN A 4 -4.11 3.24 0.13
N MET A 5 -2.81 3.22 -0.16
CA MET A 5 -1.86 4.20 0.35
C MET A 5 -1.27 4.98 -0.82
N ASN A 6 -1.48 6.29 -0.79
CA ASN A 6 -0.89 7.23 -1.74
C ASN A 6 0.31 7.90 -1.09
N PHE A 7 1.40 8.01 -1.83
CA PHE A 7 2.64 8.59 -1.33
C PHE A 7 3.46 9.22 -2.46
N ARG A 8 4.35 10.13 -2.08
CA ARG A 8 5.34 10.73 -2.95
C ARG A 8 6.73 10.15 -2.71
N SER A 9 7.43 9.89 -3.80
CA SER A 9 8.78 9.34 -3.76
C SER A 9 9.61 9.83 -4.93
N LYS A 10 10.89 10.12 -4.64
CA LYS A 10 11.94 10.36 -5.65
C LYS A 10 12.71 9.10 -6.01
N LEU A 11 12.40 7.97 -5.37
CA LEU A 11 13.02 6.69 -5.67
C LEU A 11 12.63 6.23 -7.07
N GLU A 12 13.55 5.55 -7.73
CA GLU A 12 13.25 4.79 -8.93
C GLU A 12 12.29 3.64 -8.61
N GLU A 13 11.54 3.20 -9.62
CA GLU A 13 10.50 2.16 -9.48
C GLU A 13 11.06 0.87 -8.86
N SER A 14 12.24 0.43 -9.29
CA SER A 14 12.92 -0.77 -8.78
C SER A 14 13.29 -0.66 -7.29
N ALA A 15 13.72 0.52 -6.84
CA ALA A 15 14.02 0.78 -5.42
C ALA A 15 12.73 0.84 -4.59
N LEU A 16 11.66 1.38 -5.17
CA LEU A 16 10.35 1.42 -4.53
C LEU A 16 9.75 0.01 -4.39
N ASP A 17 9.86 -0.83 -5.42
CA ASP A 17 9.48 -2.23 -5.39
C ASP A 17 10.26 -3.00 -4.31
N ALA A 18 11.57 -2.80 -4.22
CA ALA A 18 12.40 -3.44 -3.20
C ALA A 18 11.95 -3.04 -1.78
N LEU A 19 11.68 -1.75 -1.56
CA LEU A 19 11.16 -1.24 -0.29
C LEU A 19 9.80 -1.87 0.04
N ILE A 20 8.85 -1.88 -0.89
CA ILE A 20 7.51 -2.42 -0.68
C ILE A 20 7.56 -3.91 -0.36
N ARG A 21 8.37 -4.68 -1.09
CA ARG A 21 8.61 -6.11 -0.81
C ARG A 21 9.20 -6.31 0.58
N GLU A 22 10.13 -5.47 1.02
CA GLU A 22 10.69 -5.55 2.36
C GLU A 22 9.62 -5.27 3.44
N LEU A 23 8.81 -4.23 3.26
CA LEU A 23 7.74 -3.86 4.19
C LEU A 23 6.66 -4.95 4.25
N GLN A 24 6.28 -5.52 3.10
CA GLN A 24 5.32 -6.62 3.01
C GLN A 24 5.85 -7.90 3.64
N ARG A 25 7.16 -8.21 3.55
CA ARG A 25 7.74 -9.39 4.24
C ARG A 25 7.56 -9.33 5.76
N ARG A 26 7.54 -8.14 6.35
CA ARG A 26 7.43 -7.92 7.79
C ARG A 26 5.97 -7.82 8.27
N GLY A 27 5.01 -7.67 7.37
CA GLY A 27 3.60 -7.44 7.69
C GLY A 27 2.65 -8.52 7.14
N PRO A 28 1.37 -8.48 7.53
CA PRO A 28 0.35 -9.43 7.08
C PRO A 28 -0.18 -9.13 5.67
N PHE A 29 0.54 -8.35 4.85
CA PHE A 29 0.10 -7.90 3.54
C PHE A 29 0.63 -8.77 2.39
N ALA A 30 -0.18 -8.90 1.34
CA ALA A 30 0.16 -9.52 0.06
C ALA A 30 0.98 -8.57 -0.83
N GLU A 31 1.63 -9.12 -1.85
CA GLU A 31 2.36 -8.35 -2.87
C GLU A 31 1.37 -7.69 -3.82
N VAL A 32 1.17 -6.38 -3.66
CA VAL A 32 0.63 -5.50 -4.72
C VAL A 32 1.65 -4.38 -4.93
N GLY A 33 2.16 -4.29 -6.16
CA GLY A 33 3.23 -3.36 -6.53
C GLY A 33 2.77 -1.90 -6.55
N PRO A 34 3.72 -0.95 -6.52
CA PRO A 34 3.43 0.47 -6.67
C PRO A 34 2.94 0.78 -8.08
N VAL A 35 1.88 1.58 -8.16
CA VAL A 35 1.34 2.13 -9.40
C VAL A 35 1.65 3.62 -9.42
N ARG A 36 2.30 4.10 -10.48
CA ARG A 36 2.56 5.53 -10.66
C ARG A 36 1.26 6.25 -11.03
N ILE A 37 0.89 7.26 -10.24
CA ILE A 37 -0.32 8.10 -10.46
C ILE A 37 0.03 9.56 -10.80
N GLY A 38 1.32 9.90 -10.84
CA GLY A 38 1.83 11.21 -11.26
C GLY A 38 3.37 11.26 -11.29
N PRO A 39 3.98 12.40 -11.64
CA PRO A 39 5.43 12.53 -11.85
C PRO A 39 6.31 12.13 -10.65
N SER A 40 5.77 12.17 -9.43
CA SER A 40 6.43 11.66 -8.23
C SER A 40 5.43 11.05 -7.25
N ALA A 41 4.21 10.79 -7.73
CA ALA A 41 3.09 10.30 -6.92
C ALA A 41 2.80 8.84 -7.28
N TRP A 42 2.62 8.04 -6.24
CA TRP A 42 2.46 6.60 -6.32
C TRP A 42 1.32 6.14 -5.43
N SER A 43 0.70 5.03 -5.80
CA SER A 43 -0.33 4.36 -5.03
C SER A 43 0.04 2.89 -4.87
N ILE A 44 -0.19 2.34 -3.68
CA ILE A 44 -0.14 0.89 -3.44
C ILE A 44 -1.45 0.43 -2.83
N GLU A 45 -1.81 -0.81 -3.09
CA GLU A 45 -2.87 -1.49 -2.36
C GLU A 45 -2.27 -2.41 -1.29
N LEU A 46 -2.83 -2.36 -0.09
CA LEU A 46 -2.50 -3.20 1.03
C LEU A 46 -3.64 -4.21 1.22
N VAL A 47 -3.43 -5.41 0.68
CA VAL A 47 -4.37 -6.53 0.76
C VAL A 47 -3.86 -7.55 1.78
N PRO A 48 -4.71 -8.18 2.61
CA PRO A 48 -4.28 -9.26 3.49
C PRO A 48 -3.64 -10.42 2.73
N ARG A 49 -2.54 -10.98 3.24
CA ARG A 49 -1.83 -12.11 2.61
C ARG A 49 -2.67 -13.39 2.53
N SER A 50 -3.54 -13.60 3.51
CA SER A 50 -4.38 -14.80 3.60
C SER A 50 -5.86 -14.42 3.67
N PRO A 51 -6.72 -15.07 2.86
CA PRO A 51 -8.17 -14.93 2.99
C PRO A 51 -8.61 -15.27 4.42
N GLY A 52 -9.45 -14.42 5.02
CA GLY A 52 -9.93 -14.60 6.39
C GLY A 52 -9.08 -13.91 7.48
N VAL A 53 -7.90 -13.37 7.14
CA VAL A 53 -7.12 -12.54 8.07
C VAL A 53 -7.71 -11.12 8.08
N VAL A 54 -8.23 -10.72 9.25
CA VAL A 54 -8.63 -9.34 9.48
C VAL A 54 -7.36 -8.53 9.79
N VAL A 55 -6.92 -7.74 8.81
CA VAL A 55 -5.83 -6.78 9.03
C VAL A 55 -6.39 -5.53 9.68
N GLY A 56 -6.16 -5.42 10.99
CA GLY A 56 -6.56 -4.27 11.78
C GLY A 56 -5.72 -3.02 11.48
N TYR A 57 -6.21 -1.87 11.94
CA TYR A 57 -5.55 -0.58 11.77
C TYR A 57 -4.11 -0.55 12.31
N ALA A 58 -3.82 -1.31 13.37
CA ALA A 58 -2.47 -1.40 13.95
C ALA A 58 -1.40 -1.89 12.96
N SER A 59 -1.71 -2.90 12.14
CA SER A 59 -0.78 -3.41 11.13
C SER A 59 -0.54 -2.40 10.00
N VAL A 60 -1.58 -1.62 9.65
CA VAL A 60 -1.47 -0.54 8.67
C VAL A 60 -0.62 0.60 9.23
N ALA A 61 -0.83 0.98 10.48
CA ALA A 61 -0.05 2.01 11.16
C ALA A 61 1.43 1.61 11.27
N GLU A 62 1.74 0.34 11.53
CA GLU A 62 3.13 -0.14 11.53
C GLU A 62 3.75 -0.05 10.13
N PHE A 63 3.02 -0.47 9.10
CA PHE A 63 3.47 -0.33 7.71
C PHE A 63 3.76 1.13 7.37
N GLN A 64 2.83 2.03 7.70
CA GLN A 64 2.94 3.46 7.49
C GLN A 64 4.14 4.06 8.23
N SER A 65 4.34 3.70 9.49
CA SER A 65 5.45 4.19 10.32
C SER A 65 6.83 3.77 9.79
N ARG A 66 6.92 2.64 9.09
CA ARG A 66 8.15 2.20 8.44
C ARG A 66 8.32 2.89 7.08
N ALA A 67 7.27 2.93 6.28
CA ALA A 67 7.27 3.56 4.96
C ALA A 67 7.61 5.06 5.05
N CYS A 68 7.13 5.78 6.06
CA CYS A 68 7.37 7.22 6.21
C CYS A 68 8.83 7.61 6.46
N ARG A 69 9.71 6.62 6.73
CA ARG A 69 11.16 6.84 6.80
C ARG A 69 11.83 6.96 5.42
N HIS A 70 11.13 6.53 4.37
CA HIS A 70 11.66 6.43 3.02
C HIS A 70 10.82 7.22 2.00
N VAL A 71 9.51 7.36 2.22
CA VAL A 71 8.58 8.04 1.31
C VAL A 71 7.68 9.01 2.08
N GLU A 72 7.18 10.03 1.40
CA GLU A 72 6.23 10.99 1.97
C GLU A 72 4.81 10.47 1.77
N ILE A 73 4.14 10.07 2.84
CA ILE A 73 2.80 9.47 2.76
C ILE A 73 1.76 10.58 2.77
N ASP A 74 0.98 10.68 1.69
CA ASP A 74 -0.07 11.70 1.56
C ASP A 74 -1.36 11.25 2.24
N ASN A 75 -1.77 10.00 2.03
CA ASN A 75 -3.03 9.47 2.57
C ASN A 75 -3.02 7.94 2.63
N VAL A 76 -3.74 7.38 3.61
CA VAL A 76 -4.09 5.96 3.70
C VAL A 76 -5.60 5.87 3.85
N SER A 77 -6.28 5.28 2.88
CA SER A 77 -7.73 5.11 2.88
C SER A 77 -8.10 3.65 2.90
N ARG A 78 -9.14 3.30 3.66
CA ARG A 78 -9.77 1.99 3.59
C ARG A 78 -10.52 1.90 2.26
N VAL A 79 -10.23 0.89 1.46
CA VAL A 79 -10.97 0.58 0.24
C VAL A 79 -11.94 -0.54 0.57
N ASP A 80 -13.21 -0.33 0.24
CA ASP A 80 -14.17 -1.42 0.24
C ASP A 80 -14.08 -2.15 -1.11
N PRO A 81 -13.57 -3.39 -1.15
CA PRO A 81 -13.41 -4.11 -2.42
C PRO A 81 -14.75 -4.35 -3.13
N SER A 82 -15.87 -4.30 -2.41
CA SER A 82 -17.21 -4.41 -3.00
C SER A 82 -17.62 -3.17 -3.82
N LEU A 83 -17.05 -1.99 -3.54
CA LEU A 83 -17.30 -0.75 -4.28
C LEU A 83 -16.36 -0.58 -5.49
N GLN A 84 -15.16 -1.16 -5.45
CA GLN A 84 -14.17 -1.00 -6.52
C GLN A 84 -14.57 -1.75 -7.81
N ALA A 85 -15.30 -2.87 -7.69
CA ALA A 85 -15.85 -3.60 -8.84
C ALA A 85 -16.96 -2.81 -9.59
N ALA A 86 -17.58 -1.82 -8.95
CA ALA A 86 -18.66 -1.02 -9.53
C ALA A 86 -18.15 0.18 -10.34
N SER A 87 -16.86 0.53 -10.26
CA SER A 87 -16.26 1.66 -11.01
C SER A 87 -15.54 1.25 -12.30
N SER A 88 -15.66 -0.02 -12.71
CA SER A 88 -15.02 -0.56 -13.92
C SER A 88 -15.99 -0.77 -15.10
N TRP A 89 -17.13 -0.05 -15.13
CA TRP A 89 -18.15 -0.13 -16.19
C TRP A 89 -18.30 1.20 -16.94
#